data_AF-A0A8T7KVX9-F1
#
_entry.id   AF-A0A8T7KVX9-F1
#
_cell.length_a   1.000
_cell.length_b   1.000
_cell.length_c   1.000
_cell.angle_alpha   90.00
_cell.angle_beta   90.00
_cell.angle_gamma   90.00
#
_symmetry.space_group_name_H-M   'P 1'
#
loop_
_entity.id
_entity.type
_entity.pdbx_description
1 polymer ?
#
loop_
_entity_poly.entity_id
_entity_poly.type
_entity_poly.pdbx_seq_one_letter_code
_entity_poly.pdbx_strand_id
1 'polypeptide(L)'
;HSMGHVSILLDSGDALVGDMAMNDWYLRLTPGLPILADDIDMVVESWKKILPMSITRIYPAHGMDFSVDVMKKEIANFKGGE
;
A
#
# COMPACT_ATOMS: atom_id res chain seq x y z
N HIS A 1 7.47 -2.02 -4.79
CA HIS A 1 8.11 -0.72 -4.95
C HIS A 1 9.52 -0.96 -5.43
N SER A 2 10.34 -1.60 -4.59
CA SER A 2 11.63 -2.18 -4.98
C SER A 2 11.77 -3.61 -4.47
N MET A 3 12.74 -4.36 -4.98
CA MET A 3 12.99 -5.77 -4.57
C MET A 3 13.35 -5.93 -3.09
N GLY A 4 13.95 -4.89 -2.48
CA GLY A 4 14.37 -4.88 -1.07
C GLY A 4 13.40 -4.15 -0.13
N HIS A 5 12.20 -3.82 -0.59
CA HIS A 5 11.22 -3.07 0.21
C HIS A 5 10.77 -3.88 1.44
N VAL A 6 10.63 -3.21 2.59
CA VAL A 6 10.14 -3.80 3.84
C VAL A 6 9.01 -2.95 4.41
N SER A 7 7.99 -3.60 4.96
CA SER A 7 6.92 -2.98 5.72
C SER A 7 6.97 -3.45 7.18
N ILE A 8 6.57 -2.60 8.10
CA ILE A 8 6.49 -2.91 9.54
C ILE A 8 5.02 -2.92 9.94
N LEU A 9 4.57 -4.03 10.54
CA LEU A 9 3.22 -4.20 11.07
C LEU A 9 3.29 -4.19 12.58
N LEU A 10 2.45 -3.37 13.22
CA LEU A 10 2.37 -3.26 14.67
C LEU A 10 1.12 -3.98 15.19
N ASP A 11 1.20 -4.50 16.41
CA ASP A 11 0.07 -5.16 17.08
C ASP A 11 -1.14 -4.22 17.32
N SER A 12 -0.93 -2.90 17.24
CA SER A 12 -2.00 -1.89 17.27
C SER A 12 -2.91 -1.94 16.03
N GLY A 13 -2.48 -2.63 14.97
CA GLY A 13 -3.12 -2.59 13.65
C GLY A 13 -2.57 -1.49 12.73
N ASP A 14 -1.53 -0.76 13.15
CA ASP A 14 -0.84 0.21 12.31
C ASP A 14 0.16 -0.49 11.37
N ALA A 15 0.20 -0.06 10.12
CA ALA A 15 1.12 -0.57 9.11
C ALA A 15 1.97 0.57 8.53
N LEU A 16 3.28 0.53 8.75
CA LEU A 16 4.25 1.42 8.11
C LEU A 16 4.70 0.74 6.82
N VAL A 17 4.25 1.27 5.68
CA VAL A 17 4.35 0.54 4.39
C VAL A 17 5.26 1.21 3.38
N GLY A 18 5.96 2.29 3.75
CA GLY A 18 6.86 3.00 2.86
C GLY A 18 6.16 3.39 1.56
N ASP A 19 6.76 3.02 0.43
CA ASP A 19 6.28 3.32 -0.92
C ASP A 19 5.41 2.21 -1.51
N MET A 20 4.90 1.27 -0.70
CA MET A 20 3.83 0.36 -1.15
C MET A 20 2.48 1.06 -1.28
N ALA A 21 2.32 2.26 -0.73
CA ALA A 21 1.19 3.14 -0.99
C ALA A 21 1.62 4.61 -0.92
N MET A 22 0.79 5.50 -1.48
CA MET A 22 1.02 6.94 -1.46
C MET A 22 -0.30 7.68 -1.21
N ASN A 23 -0.23 8.80 -0.49
CA ASN A 23 -1.39 9.67 -0.20
C ASN A 23 -0.98 11.14 -0.17
N ASP A 24 -0.23 11.57 -1.18
CA ASP A 24 0.28 12.94 -1.31
C ASP A 24 -0.20 13.57 -2.61
N TRP A 25 -0.75 14.79 -2.53
CA TRP A 25 -1.55 15.40 -3.61
C TRP A 25 -0.77 15.64 -4.92
N TYR A 26 0.55 15.82 -4.84
CA TYR A 26 1.41 15.98 -6.02
C TYR A 26 1.83 14.65 -6.65
N LEU A 27 1.54 13.51 -6.01
CA LEU A 27 1.77 12.17 -6.53
C LEU A 27 0.46 11.46 -6.88
N ARG A 28 -0.53 11.49 -5.98
CA ARG A 28 -1.87 10.93 -6.19
C ARG A 28 -2.95 11.86 -5.65
N LEU A 29 -4.05 11.99 -6.40
CA LEU A 29 -5.24 12.72 -5.95
C LEU A 29 -6.01 11.99 -4.84
N THR A 30 -5.86 10.66 -4.76
CA THR A 30 -6.47 9.81 -3.73
C THR A 30 -5.44 8.80 -3.22
N PRO A 31 -5.52 8.37 -1.95
CA PRO A 31 -4.64 7.33 -1.41
C PRO A 31 -4.74 6.04 -2.21
N GLY A 32 -3.65 5.30 -2.35
CA GLY A 32 -3.67 3.97 -2.96
C GLY A 32 -2.30 3.44 -3.35
N LEU A 33 -2.29 2.50 -4.31
CA LEU A 33 -1.08 1.92 -4.93
C LEU A 33 -0.06 2.99 -5.38
N PRO A 34 1.24 2.68 -5.40
CA PRO A 34 2.25 3.65 -5.79
C PRO A 34 2.15 4.00 -7.28
N ILE A 35 2.56 5.22 -7.62
CA ILE A 35 2.60 5.66 -9.04
C ILE A 35 3.74 5.01 -9.83
N LEU A 36 4.73 4.44 -9.14
CA LEU A 36 5.88 3.77 -9.72
C LEU A 36 6.31 2.58 -8.84
N ALA A 37 6.62 1.46 -9.47
CA ALA A 37 7.23 0.28 -8.84
C ALA A 37 8.10 -0.45 -9.86
N ASP A 38 9.16 -1.12 -9.40
CA ASP A 38 9.95 -2.07 -10.20
C ASP A 38 9.06 -3.19 -10.77
N ASP A 39 8.11 -3.66 -9.96
CA ASP A 39 7.11 -4.67 -10.30
C ASP A 39 5.83 -4.36 -9.51
N ILE A 40 4.76 -3.97 -10.22
CA ILE A 40 3.48 -3.60 -9.62
C ILE A 40 2.66 -4.82 -9.20
N ASP A 41 2.77 -5.94 -9.92
CA ASP A 41 2.07 -7.18 -9.57
C ASP A 41 2.65 -7.74 -8.26
N MET A 42 3.98 -7.67 -8.08
CA MET A 42 4.62 -8.04 -6.81
C MET A 42 4.20 -7.11 -5.65
N VAL A 43 3.94 -5.82 -5.91
CA VAL A 43 3.38 -4.92 -4.89
C VAL A 43 1.99 -5.39 -4.47
N VAL A 44 1.15 -5.74 -5.42
CA VAL A 44 -0.21 -6.24 -5.17
C VAL A 44 -0.19 -7.56 -4.41
N GLU A 45 0.70 -8.49 -4.77
CA GLU A 45 0.90 -9.72 -4.00
C GLU A 45 1.43 -9.46 -2.57
N SER A 46 2.27 -8.45 -2.40
CA SER A 46 2.74 -8.03 -1.07
C SER A 46 1.59 -7.47 -0.23
N TRP A 47 0.68 -6.68 -0.82
CA TRP A 47 -0.53 -6.24 -0.14
C TRP A 47 -1.47 -7.39 0.24
N LYS A 48 -1.69 -8.35 -0.66
CA LYS A 48 -2.52 -9.54 -0.38
C LYS A 48 -1.99 -10.34 0.80
N LYS A 49 -0.68 -10.35 1.05
CA LYS A 49 -0.07 -11.00 2.22
C LYS A 49 -0.40 -10.29 3.54
N ILE A 50 -0.40 -8.95 3.57
CA ILE A 50 -0.53 -8.18 4.82
C ILE A 50 -1.96 -7.75 5.14
N LEU A 51 -2.84 -7.59 4.14
CA LEU A 51 -4.25 -7.21 4.35
C LEU A 51 -5.01 -8.11 5.34
N PRO A 52 -4.77 -9.44 5.41
CA PRO A 52 -5.39 -10.31 6.41
C PRO A 52 -4.87 -10.10 7.85
N MET A 53 -3.78 -9.37 8.07
CA MET A 53 -3.06 -9.29 9.35
C MET A 53 -3.64 -8.27 10.34
N SER A 54 -4.97 -8.16 10.45
CA SER A 54 -5.67 -7.23 11.36
C SER A 54 -5.23 -5.76 11.29
N ILE A 55 -4.64 -5.34 10.16
CA ILE A 55 -4.25 -3.95 9.94
C ILE A 55 -5.49 -3.06 9.74
N THR A 56 -5.45 -1.85 10.30
CA THR A 56 -6.56 -0.89 10.28
C THR A 56 -6.14 0.48 9.74
N ARG A 57 -4.88 0.87 9.94
CA ARG A 57 -4.33 2.15 9.51
C ARG A 57 -3.02 1.97 8.75
N ILE A 58 -2.84 2.72 7.67
CA ILE A 58 -1.68 2.64 6.79
C ILE A 58 -0.93 3.97 6.81
N TYR A 59 0.38 3.90 7.02
CA TYR A 59 1.32 5.01 7.04
C TYR A 59 2.27 4.88 5.84
N PRO A 60 2.01 5.59 4.72
CA PRO A 60 2.93 5.65 3.59
C PRO A 60 4.13 6.55 3.90
N ALA A 61 5.21 6.45 3.14
CA ALA A 61 6.31 7.42 3.22
C ALA A 61 5.91 8.80 2.64
N HIS A 62 4.95 8.81 1.71
CA HIS A 62 4.47 10.02 1.05
C HIS A 62 3.02 10.33 1.42
N GLY A 63 2.84 11.46 2.12
CA GLY A 63 1.55 12.03 2.46
C GLY A 63 0.96 11.51 3.77
N MET A 64 -0.34 11.71 3.96
CA MET A 64 -1.03 11.42 5.22
C MET A 64 -1.38 9.93 5.36
N ASP A 65 -1.54 9.47 6.60
CA ASP A 65 -2.07 8.14 6.88
C ASP A 65 -3.53 8.00 6.43
N PHE A 66 -3.97 6.77 6.18
CA PHE A 66 -5.33 6.49 5.73
C PHE A 66 -5.84 5.11 6.15
N SER A 67 -7.14 4.88 6.02
CA SER A 67 -7.78 3.60 6.39
C SER A 67 -7.35 2.46 5.46
N VAL A 68 -7.13 1.27 6.05
CA VAL A 68 -6.88 0.02 5.30
C VAL A 68 -7.93 -0.25 4.21
N ASP A 69 -9.16 0.22 4.38
CA ASP A 69 -10.26 -0.05 3.45
C ASP A 69 -10.00 0.56 2.06
N VAL A 70 -9.17 1.60 1.97
CA VAL A 70 -8.71 2.13 0.68
C VAL A 70 -7.91 1.06 -0.07
N MET A 71 -6.92 0.43 0.59
CA MET A 71 -6.11 -0.59 -0.06
C MET A 71 -6.91 -1.85 -0.35
N LYS A 72 -7.86 -2.24 0.50
CA LYS A 72 -8.77 -3.36 0.18
C LYS A 72 -9.50 -3.10 -1.14
N LYS A 73 -9.96 -1.87 -1.37
CA LYS A 73 -10.64 -1.47 -2.62
C LYS A 73 -9.66 -1.42 -3.80
N GLU A 74 -8.49 -0.81 -3.63
CA GLU A 74 -7.46 -0.73 -4.69
C GLU A 74 -7.05 -2.14 -5.15
N ILE A 75 -6.78 -3.06 -4.23
CA ILE A 75 -6.38 -4.43 -4.53
C ILE A 75 -7.51 -5.23 -5.18
N ALA A 76 -8.77 -5.02 -4.77
CA ALA A 76 -9.92 -5.66 -5.40
C ALA A 76 -10.17 -5.16 -6.83
N ASN A 77 -9.83 -3.89 -7.11
CA ASN A 77 -10.04 -3.25 -8.42
C ASN A 77 -8.84 -3.40 -9.36
N PHE A 78 -7.68 -3.81 -8.85
CA PHE A 78 -6.47 -3.94 -9.63
C PHE A 78 -6.64 -5.03 -10.71
N LYS A 79 -6.49 -4.63 -11.96
CA LYS A 79 -6.42 -5.50 -13.13
C LYS A 79 -4.95 -5.44 -13.56
N GLY A 80 -4.22 -6.54 -13.41
CA GLY A 80 -2.76 -6.59 -13.59
C GLY A 80 -2.27 -6.07 -14.94
N GLY A 81 -0.96 -5.86 -15.03
CA GLY A 81 -0.30 -5.71 -16.34
C GLY A 81 -0.29 -7.06 -17.03
N GLU A 82 -0.69 -7.11 -18.30
CA GLU A 82 -0.45 -8.28 -19.16
C GLU A 82 1.05 -8.53 -19.36
#